data_AF-A0A7Y5NM45-F1
#
_entry.id   AF-A0A7Y5NM45-F1
#
_cell.length_a   1.000
_cell.length_b   1.000
_cell.length_c   1.000
_cell.angle_alpha   90.00
_cell.angle_beta   90.00
_cell.angle_gamma   90.00
#
_symmetry.space_group_name_H-M   'P 1'
#
loop_
_entity.id
_entity.type
_entity.pdbx_description
1 polymer ?
#
loop_
_entity_poly.entity_id
_entity_poly.type
_entity_poly.pdbx_seq_one_letter_code
_entity_poly.pdbx_strand_id
1 'polypeptide(L)'
;MRFLAKSIPVAASLATALALVALEARADQCMAVSATQADQAVSILNQQKDVREHCAPCKDNTTTSYIVDVARHETRGKSGDLHIVTVKDAKGKVHELDLAYTYVRLKGDTNKFTNLAALVGCPAEGVPAHIDGAGNHLD
;
A
#
# COMPACT_ATOMS: atom_id res chain seq x y z
N MET A 1 9.05 61.26 49.42
CA MET A 1 8.68 60.88 48.04
C MET A 1 8.64 59.36 47.96
N ARG A 2 7.45 58.76 47.89
CA ARG A 2 7.27 57.30 47.76
C ARG A 2 6.87 57.00 46.31
N PHE A 3 7.74 56.33 45.56
CA PHE A 3 7.43 55.83 44.22
C PHE A 3 6.66 54.52 44.33
N LEU A 4 5.41 54.51 43.89
CA LEU A 4 4.60 53.30 43.69
C LEU A 4 5.01 52.65 42.37
N ALA A 5 5.69 51.51 42.45
CA ALA A 5 5.94 50.65 41.30
C ALA A 5 4.63 49.93 40.92
N LYS A 6 4.12 50.20 39.72
CA LYS A 6 2.90 49.59 39.17
C LYS A 6 3.30 48.35 38.38
N SER A 7 2.85 47.19 38.85
CA SER A 7 3.06 45.88 38.24
C SER A 7 2.44 45.84 36.84
N ILE A 8 3.21 45.41 35.84
CA ILE A 8 2.73 45.17 34.47
C ILE A 8 2.23 43.72 34.41
N PRO A 9 0.98 43.46 33.98
CA PRO A 9 0.46 42.10 33.83
C PRO A 9 1.16 41.40 32.66
N VAL A 10 1.65 40.19 32.92
CA VAL A 10 2.21 39.28 31.91
C VAL A 10 1.09 38.89 30.95
N ALA A 11 1.19 39.36 29.71
CA ALA A 11 0.28 39.01 28.63
C ALA A 11 0.45 37.53 28.27
N ALA A 12 -0.55 36.74 28.62
CA ALA A 12 -0.76 35.39 28.12
C ALA A 12 -1.08 35.45 26.63
N SER A 13 -0.21 34.92 25.76
CA SER A 13 -0.55 34.54 24.37
C SER A 13 0.64 33.85 23.71
N LEU A 14 0.63 32.51 23.66
CA LEU A 14 1.10 31.72 22.50
C LEU A 14 0.74 30.24 22.71
N ALA A 15 -0.54 29.90 22.59
CA ALA A 15 -0.96 28.51 22.37
C ALA A 15 -1.04 28.28 20.86
N THR A 16 0.10 28.17 20.19
CA THR A 16 0.18 27.77 18.78
C THR A 16 -0.08 26.26 18.72
N ALA A 17 -1.33 25.91 18.42
CA ALA A 17 -1.77 24.54 18.24
C ALA A 17 -0.97 23.87 17.10
N LEU A 18 -0.10 22.95 17.48
CA LEU A 18 0.66 22.09 16.58
C LEU A 18 -0.29 20.99 16.04
N ALA A 19 -1.19 21.36 15.14
CA ALA A 19 -2.00 20.40 14.38
C ALA A 19 -1.13 19.80 13.27
N LEU A 20 -0.17 18.96 13.67
CA LEU A 20 0.50 18.04 12.76
C LEU A 20 -0.54 17.04 12.28
N VAL A 21 -1.10 17.34 11.11
CA VAL A 21 -1.92 16.38 10.36
C VAL A 21 -1.00 15.22 10.03
N ALA A 22 -1.11 14.14 10.80
CA ALA A 22 -0.55 12.86 10.47
C ALA A 22 -1.26 12.41 9.19
N LEU A 23 -0.69 12.76 8.04
CA LEU A 23 -0.92 12.01 6.82
C LEU A 23 -0.37 10.61 7.15
N GLU A 24 -1.27 9.71 7.56
CA GLU A 24 -0.90 8.32 7.73
C GLU A 24 -0.29 7.87 6.42
N ALA A 25 1.02 7.66 6.45
CA ALA A 25 1.73 7.00 5.38
C ALA A 25 1.22 5.55 5.38
N ARG A 26 0.05 5.32 4.77
CA ARG A 26 -0.58 4.01 4.58
C ARG A 26 0.16 3.19 3.52
N ALA A 27 1.48 3.35 3.41
CA ALA A 27 2.26 2.90 2.27
C ALA A 27 2.51 1.39 2.24
N ASP A 28 2.27 0.67 3.35
CA ASP A 28 2.60 -0.76 3.49
C ASP A 28 1.45 -1.54 4.18
N GLN A 29 0.23 -1.51 3.63
CA GLN A 29 -0.92 -2.17 4.28
C GLN A 29 -0.82 -3.70 4.21
N CYS A 30 -0.22 -4.24 3.15
CA CYS A 30 -0.08 -5.67 2.93
C CYS A 30 1.30 -6.03 2.35
N MET A 31 2.36 -5.31 2.74
CA MET A 31 3.75 -5.61 2.36
C MET A 31 4.23 -6.95 2.94
N ALA A 32 3.82 -7.26 4.17
CA ALA A 32 4.17 -8.49 4.86
C ALA A 32 2.90 -9.17 5.37
N VAL A 33 2.68 -10.41 4.94
CA VAL A 33 1.44 -11.17 5.18
C VAL A 33 1.72 -12.53 5.81
N SER A 34 0.68 -13.24 6.24
CA SER A 34 0.83 -14.61 6.72
C SER A 34 1.29 -15.57 5.61
N ALA A 35 1.85 -16.73 5.98
CA ALA A 35 2.25 -17.77 5.03
C ALA A 35 1.11 -18.16 4.09
N THR A 36 -0.08 -18.41 4.63
CA THR A 36 -1.28 -18.78 3.85
C THR A 36 -1.65 -17.72 2.81
N GLN A 37 -1.62 -16.44 3.19
CA GLN A 37 -1.91 -15.34 2.27
C GLN A 37 -0.83 -15.22 1.19
N ALA A 38 0.43 -15.40 1.54
CA ALA A 38 1.54 -15.38 0.59
C ALA A 38 1.47 -16.54 -0.42
N ASP A 39 1.16 -17.76 0.04
CA ASP A 39 0.96 -18.94 -0.81
C ASP A 39 -0.18 -18.72 -1.82
N GLN A 40 -1.31 -18.16 -1.35
CA GLN A 40 -2.43 -17.81 -2.22
C GLN A 40 -2.03 -16.75 -3.25
N ALA A 41 -1.36 -15.68 -2.83
CA ALA A 41 -0.90 -14.62 -3.73
C ALA A 41 0.05 -15.17 -4.80
N VAL A 42 1.04 -16.00 -4.42
CA VAL A 42 1.98 -16.64 -5.34
C VAL A 42 1.27 -17.56 -6.33
N SER A 43 0.29 -18.33 -5.88
CA SER A 43 -0.53 -19.19 -6.77
C SER A 43 -1.27 -18.37 -7.82
N ILE A 44 -1.92 -17.27 -7.41
CA ILE A 44 -2.63 -16.35 -8.31
C ILE A 44 -1.66 -15.73 -9.32
N LEU A 45 -0.55 -15.14 -8.85
CA LEU A 45 0.44 -14.47 -9.69
C LEU A 45 1.13 -15.41 -10.69
N ASN A 46 1.26 -16.69 -10.34
CA ASN A 46 1.80 -17.68 -11.26
C ASN A 46 0.80 -18.11 -12.35
N GLN A 47 -0.51 -17.92 -12.13
CA GLN A 47 -1.56 -18.18 -13.12
C GLN A 47 -1.94 -16.93 -13.92
N GLN A 48 -1.90 -15.75 -13.30
CA GLN A 48 -2.29 -14.45 -13.84
C GLN A 48 -1.04 -13.58 -13.97
N LYS A 49 -0.44 -13.56 -15.16
CA LYS A 49 0.88 -12.92 -15.35
C LYS A 49 0.83 -11.42 -15.57
N ASP A 50 -0.33 -10.86 -15.93
CA ASP A 50 -0.52 -9.43 -16.15
C ASP A 50 -0.84 -8.74 -14.82
N VAL A 51 0.17 -8.06 -14.27
CA VAL A 51 0.17 -7.45 -12.95
C VAL A 51 0.39 -5.96 -13.05
N ARG A 52 -0.28 -5.23 -12.16
CA ARG A 52 -0.19 -3.79 -12.03
C ARG A 52 0.04 -3.37 -10.60
N GLU A 53 0.85 -2.33 -10.44
CA GLU A 53 1.01 -1.62 -9.18
C GLU A 53 0.36 -0.25 -9.28
N HIS A 54 -0.54 0.05 -8.35
CA HIS A 54 -1.25 1.32 -8.30
C HIS A 54 -1.64 1.68 -6.86
N CYS A 55 -1.15 2.83 -6.37
CA CYS A 55 -1.57 3.37 -5.07
C CYS A 55 -2.68 4.42 -5.22
N ALA A 56 -3.92 3.95 -5.21
CA ALA A 56 -5.12 4.79 -5.25
C ALA A 56 -5.18 5.86 -4.12
N PRO A 57 -4.95 5.53 -2.84
CA PRO A 57 -4.93 6.52 -1.75
C PRO A 57 -3.85 7.60 -1.93
N CYS A 58 -2.77 7.28 -2.64
CA CYS A 58 -1.66 8.20 -2.86
C CYS A 58 -1.99 9.32 -3.85
N LYS A 59 -3.14 9.27 -4.53
CA LYS A 59 -3.49 10.13 -5.68
C LYS A 59 -2.44 10.05 -6.78
N ASP A 60 -1.81 8.89 -6.90
CA ASP A 60 -0.88 8.62 -7.98
C ASP A 60 -1.69 8.37 -9.24
N ASN A 61 -1.33 9.03 -10.33
CA ASN A 61 -1.95 8.81 -11.64
C ASN A 61 -1.15 7.82 -12.49
N THR A 62 -0.06 7.29 -11.94
CA THR A 62 0.80 6.34 -12.60
C THR A 62 0.45 4.92 -12.16
N THR A 63 0.51 4.02 -13.12
CA THR A 63 0.37 2.58 -12.89
C THR A 63 1.61 1.93 -13.46
N THR A 64 2.32 1.16 -12.65
CA THR A 64 3.41 0.33 -13.15
C THR A 64 2.82 -1.00 -13.61
N SER A 65 3.24 -1.50 -14.77
CA SER A 65 2.79 -2.80 -15.30
C SER A 65 3.98 -3.66 -15.65
N TYR A 66 3.90 -4.94 -15.32
CA TYR A 66 4.89 -5.92 -15.75
C TYR A 66 4.27 -7.30 -15.90
N ILE A 67 4.90 -8.09 -16.77
CA ILE A 67 4.55 -9.50 -16.96
C ILE A 67 5.40 -10.33 -16.00
N VAL A 68 4.73 -11.04 -15.10
CA VAL A 68 5.38 -11.95 -14.14
C VAL A 68 5.88 -13.20 -14.85
N ASP A 69 7.18 -13.48 -14.73
CA ASP A 69 7.76 -14.77 -15.11
C ASP A 69 7.47 -15.78 -13.99
N VAL A 70 7.92 -15.46 -12.78
CA VAL A 70 7.73 -16.31 -11.59
C VAL A 70 7.43 -15.47 -10.36
N ALA A 71 6.47 -15.91 -9.56
CA ALA A 71 6.20 -15.39 -8.22
C ALA A 71 6.69 -16.36 -7.15
N ARG A 72 7.19 -15.82 -6.03
CA ARG A 72 7.63 -16.55 -4.84
C ARG A 72 7.29 -15.71 -3.60
N HIS A 73 7.47 -16.29 -2.42
CA HIS A 73 7.51 -15.52 -1.20
C HIS A 73 8.69 -15.95 -0.34
N GLU A 74 9.16 -15.04 0.48
CA GLU A 74 10.25 -15.28 1.41
C GLU A 74 9.82 -14.85 2.81
N THR A 75 10.38 -15.53 3.81
CA THR A 75 10.14 -15.21 5.21
C THR A 75 10.90 -13.94 5.59
N ARG A 76 10.25 -13.02 6.29
CA ARG A 76 10.84 -11.80 6.83
C ARG A 76 10.66 -11.73 8.34
N GLY A 77 11.66 -11.17 9.02
CA GLY A 77 11.67 -11.02 10.48
C GLY A 77 12.21 -12.25 11.22
N LYS A 78 12.41 -12.09 12.53
CA LYS A 78 13.09 -13.10 13.36
C LYS A 78 12.20 -14.28 13.77
N SER A 79 10.88 -14.10 13.82
CA SER A 79 9.94 -15.16 14.20
C SER A 79 9.59 -16.09 13.05
N GLY A 80 9.69 -15.57 11.83
CA GLY A 80 9.40 -16.31 10.61
C GLY A 80 7.93 -16.32 10.19
N ASP A 81 7.06 -15.58 10.88
CA ASP A 81 5.61 -15.60 10.67
C ASP A 81 5.13 -14.67 9.55
N LEU A 82 6.00 -13.74 9.12
CA LEU A 82 5.71 -12.75 8.11
C LEU A 82 6.40 -13.14 6.80
N HIS A 83 5.67 -12.97 5.69
CA HIS A 83 6.16 -13.28 4.37
C HIS A 83 5.96 -12.11 3.43
N ILE A 84 6.96 -11.89 2.56
CA ILE A 84 6.87 -10.93 1.47
C ILE A 84 6.78 -11.68 0.17
N VAL A 85 5.84 -11.26 -0.67
CA VAL A 85 5.68 -11.79 -2.01
C VAL A 85 6.62 -11.05 -2.95
N THR A 86 7.39 -11.80 -3.72
CA THR A 86 8.27 -11.27 -4.74
C THR A 86 7.91 -11.83 -6.11
N VAL A 87 8.13 -11.02 -7.14
CA VAL A 87 7.99 -11.44 -8.52
C VAL A 87 9.27 -11.16 -9.28
N LYS A 88 9.67 -12.10 -10.12
CA LYS A 88 10.64 -11.84 -11.18
C LYS A 88 9.86 -11.53 -12.46
N ASP A 89 10.09 -10.37 -13.04
CA ASP A 89 9.47 -10.02 -14.32
C ASP A 89 10.16 -10.73 -15.50
N ALA A 90 9.56 -10.62 -16.68
CA ALA A 90 10.10 -11.20 -17.92
C ALA A 90 11.50 -10.68 -18.32
N LYS A 91 11.98 -9.58 -17.72
CA LYS A 91 13.32 -9.02 -17.93
C LYS A 91 14.33 -9.51 -16.87
N GLY A 92 13.87 -10.34 -15.93
CA GLY A 92 14.70 -10.87 -14.86
C GLY A 92 14.83 -9.96 -13.63
N LYS A 93 14.15 -8.81 -13.58
CA LYS A 93 14.17 -7.92 -12.42
C LYS A 93 13.23 -8.46 -11.34
N VAL A 94 13.69 -8.43 -10.09
CA VAL A 94 12.89 -8.82 -8.92
C VAL A 94 12.22 -7.59 -8.31
N HIS A 95 10.95 -7.75 -7.92
CA HIS A 95 10.14 -6.73 -7.24
C HIS A 95 9.52 -7.33 -5.98
N GLU A 96 9.59 -6.61 -4.87
CA GLU A 96 8.80 -6.89 -3.65
C GLU A 96 7.41 -6.25 -3.82
N LEU A 97 6.36 -6.97 -3.48
CA LEU A 97 4.98 -6.53 -3.69
C LEU A 97 4.30 -6.15 -2.38
N ASP A 98 3.72 -4.95 -2.32
CA ASP A 98 2.61 -4.69 -1.40
C ASP A 98 1.32 -5.18 -2.05
N LEU A 99 0.69 -6.19 -1.46
CA LEU A 99 -0.54 -6.77 -2.02
C LEU A 99 -1.69 -5.77 -2.06
N ALA A 100 -1.67 -4.74 -1.21
CA ALA A 100 -2.69 -3.68 -1.19
C ALA A 100 -2.61 -2.83 -2.46
N TYR A 101 -1.44 -2.70 -3.07
CA TYR A 101 -1.24 -1.90 -4.28
C TYR A 101 -1.02 -2.75 -5.52
N THR A 102 -1.09 -4.06 -5.39
CA THR A 102 -0.94 -5.01 -6.49
C THR A 102 -2.30 -5.44 -7.01
N TYR A 103 -2.48 -5.36 -8.32
CA TYR A 103 -3.67 -5.80 -9.01
C TYR A 103 -3.33 -6.81 -10.09
N VAL A 104 -4.18 -7.81 -10.27
CA VAL A 104 -4.02 -8.87 -11.26
C VAL A 104 -5.20 -8.87 -12.23
N ARG A 105 -4.93 -9.16 -13.50
CA ARG A 105 -6.00 -9.41 -14.47
C ARG A 105 -6.42 -10.88 -14.38
N LEU A 106 -7.64 -11.14 -13.92
CA LEU A 106 -8.17 -12.49 -13.87
C LEU A 106 -8.51 -13.00 -15.27
N LYS A 107 -8.32 -14.30 -15.51
CA LYS A 107 -8.67 -14.93 -16.78
C LYS A 107 -10.14 -14.69 -17.11
N GLY A 108 -10.39 -14.07 -18.27
CA GLY A 108 -11.73 -13.71 -18.75
C GLY A 108 -12.08 -12.23 -18.56
N ASP A 109 -11.37 -11.52 -17.68
CA ASP A 109 -11.51 -10.08 -17.52
C ASP A 109 -10.55 -9.35 -18.47
N THR A 110 -11.08 -8.63 -19.46
CA THR A 110 -10.25 -7.90 -20.44
C THR A 110 -10.00 -6.44 -20.08
N ASN A 111 -10.85 -5.86 -19.22
CA ASN A 111 -10.86 -4.42 -18.93
C ASN A 111 -10.77 -4.10 -17.43
N LYS A 112 -10.57 -5.12 -16.59
CA LYS A 112 -10.64 -5.00 -15.14
C LYS A 112 -9.45 -5.74 -14.51
N PHE A 113 -8.82 -5.09 -13.54
CA PHE A 113 -7.86 -5.71 -12.65
C PHE A 113 -8.46 -5.79 -11.25
N THR A 114 -8.16 -6.88 -10.54
CA THR A 114 -8.67 -7.14 -9.19
C THR A 114 -7.52 -7.02 -8.20
N ASN A 115 -7.77 -6.35 -7.08
CA ASN A 115 -6.81 -6.14 -6.02
C ASN A 115 -6.38 -7.46 -5.38
N LEU A 116 -5.08 -7.68 -5.26
CA LEU A 116 -4.52 -8.94 -4.77
C LEU A 116 -4.74 -9.12 -3.26
N ALA A 117 -4.70 -8.05 -2.47
CA ALA A 117 -5.04 -8.12 -1.05
C ALA A 117 -6.50 -8.56 -0.84
N ALA A 118 -7.44 -8.06 -1.65
CA ALA A 118 -8.84 -8.48 -1.59
C ALA A 118 -9.01 -9.98 -1.89
N LEU A 119 -8.24 -10.52 -2.86
CA LEU A 119 -8.30 -11.93 -3.24
C LEU A 119 -7.76 -12.88 -2.15
N VAL A 120 -6.80 -12.43 -1.34
CA VAL A 120 -6.19 -13.25 -0.28
C VAL A 120 -6.70 -12.90 1.12
N GLY A 121 -7.65 -11.98 1.23
CA GLY A 121 -8.19 -11.54 2.52
C GLY A 121 -7.17 -10.77 3.38
N CYS A 122 -6.28 -10.00 2.76
CA CYS A 122 -5.47 -9.02 3.48
C CYS A 122 -6.24 -7.68 3.58
N PRO A 123 -6.43 -7.11 4.78
CA PRO A 123 -7.14 -5.83 4.93
C PRO A 123 -6.40 -4.68 4.26
N ALA A 124 -7.02 -4.03 3.28
CA ALA A 124 -6.50 -2.85 2.60
C ALA A 124 -7.56 -1.74 2.58
N GLU A 125 -7.50 -0.83 3.55
CA GLU A 125 -8.46 0.26 3.69
C GLU A 125 -8.20 1.39 2.69
N GLY A 126 -9.27 1.92 2.11
CA GLY A 126 -9.21 3.03 1.15
C GLY A 126 -8.64 2.64 -0.22
N VAL A 127 -8.38 1.36 -0.42
CA VAL A 127 -7.89 0.79 -1.67
C VAL A 127 -9.07 0.15 -2.41
N PRO A 128 -9.33 0.50 -3.68
CA PRO A 128 -10.42 -0.10 -4.46
C PRO A 128 -10.15 -1.59 -4.70
N ALA A 129 -11.20 -2.39 -4.74
CA ALA A 129 -11.07 -3.81 -5.08
C ALA A 129 -10.81 -3.98 -6.59
N HIS A 130 -11.18 -2.99 -7.42
CA HIS A 130 -11.02 -3.06 -8.86
C HIS A 130 -10.56 -1.75 -9.50
N ILE A 131 -9.68 -1.89 -10.50
CA ILE A 131 -9.26 -0.78 -11.38
C ILE A 131 -9.36 -1.17 -12.85
N ASP A 132 -9.45 -0.16 -13.73
CA ASP A 132 -9.42 -0.35 -15.18
C ASP A 132 -7.99 -0.39 -15.77
N GLY A 133 -7.92 -0.41 -17.10
CA GLY A 133 -6.67 -0.34 -17.87
C GLY A 133 -5.86 0.96 -17.72
N ALA A 134 -6.41 2.01 -17.13
CA ALA A 134 -5.74 3.28 -16.85
C ALA A 134 -5.50 3.52 -15.34
N GLY A 135 -6.01 2.66 -14.46
CA GLY A 135 -5.93 2.83 -13.01
C GLY A 135 -7.15 3.52 -12.38
N ASN A 136 -8.21 3.78 -13.16
CA ASN A 136 -9.44 4.36 -12.61
C ASN A 136 -10.18 3.31 -11.78
N HIS A 137 -10.76 3.74 -10.66
CA HIS A 137 -11.54 2.87 -9.78
C HIS A 137 -12.84 2.43 -10.46
N LEU A 138 -13.29 1.22 -10.18
CA LEU A 138 -14.50 0.63 -10.78
C LEU A 138 -15.60 0.30 -9.76
N ASP A 139 -15.37 0.55 -8.47
CA ASP A 139 -16.27 0.29 -7.35
C ASP A 139 -16.59 1.51 -6.48
#